data_AF-A0A7C9NQ41-F1
#
_entry.id   AF-A0A7C9NQ41-F1
#
_cell.length_a   1.000
_cell.length_b   1.000
_cell.length_c   1.000
_cell.angle_alpha   90.00
_cell.angle_beta   90.00
_cell.angle_gamma   90.00
#
_symmetry.space_group_name_H-M   'P 1'
#
loop_
_entity.id
_entity.type
_entity.pdbx_description
1 polymer ?
#
loop_
_entity_poly.entity_id
_entity_poly.type
_entity_poly.pdbx_seq_one_letter_code
_entity_poly.pdbx_strand_id
1 'polypeptide(L)' 'MPEFSGVSDPYEVPEQPELAIDTTNLEIEEAVWQILLKLEHEGYLR' A
#
# COMPACT_ATOMS: atom_id res chain seq x y z
N MET A 1 -7.81 -23.05 -11.92
CA MET A 1 -7.10 -21.76 -11.96
C MET A 1 -5.69 -22.06 -11.45
N PRO A 2 -4.70 -22.24 -12.34
CA PRO A 2 -3.43 -22.82 -11.92
C PRO A 2 -2.58 -21.85 -11.09
N GLU A 3 -2.68 -20.53 -11.30
CA GLU A 3 -1.79 -19.55 -10.67
C GLU A 3 -2.59 -18.32 -10.19
N PHE A 4 -3.17 -18.42 -8.99
CA PHE A 4 -3.84 -17.33 -8.30
C PHE A 4 -3.08 -16.99 -7.01
N SER A 5 -2.47 -15.81 -6.97
CA SER A 5 -1.67 -15.34 -5.84
C SER A 5 -2.50 -15.22 -4.56
N GLY A 6 -1.96 -15.69 -3.44
CA GLY A 6 -2.64 -15.81 -2.15
C GLY A 6 -3.56 -17.03 -2.00
N VAL A 7 -3.74 -17.84 -3.06
CA VAL A 7 -4.56 -19.08 -3.01
C VAL A 7 -3.76 -20.30 -3.45
N SER A 8 -3.29 -20.33 -4.69
CA SER A 8 -2.45 -21.43 -5.21
C SER A 8 -0.97 -21.06 -5.26
N ASP A 9 -0.66 -19.78 -5.48
CA ASP A 9 0.69 -19.25 -5.39
C ASP A 9 0.84 -18.36 -4.17
N PRO A 10 1.97 -18.41 -3.42
CA PRO A 10 2.20 -17.52 -2.31
C PRO A 10 2.39 -16.07 -2.78
N TYR A 11 2.00 -15.11 -1.93
CA TYR A 11 2.34 -13.70 -2.11
C TYR A 11 3.54 -13.34 -1.23
N GLU A 12 4.56 -12.73 -1.81
CA GLU A 12 5.72 -12.24 -1.08
C GLU A 12 5.47 -10.80 -0.63
N VAL A 13 5.22 -10.63 0.67
CA VAL A 13 5.01 -9.32 1.29
C VAL A 13 6.32 -8.52 1.24
N PRO A 14 6.30 -7.23 0.85
CA PRO A 14 7.51 -6.41 0.82
C PRO A 14 8.14 -6.29 2.22
N GLU A 15 9.46 -6.52 2.32
CA GLU A 15 10.19 -6.42 3.59
C GLU A 15 10.39 -4.97 4.06
N GLN A 16 10.53 -4.03 3.12
CA GLN A 16 10.82 -2.61 3.39
C GLN A 16 9.95 -1.69 2.52
N PRO A 17 8.62 -1.67 2.71
CA PRO A 17 7.76 -0.76 1.97
C PRO A 17 8.01 0.69 2.39
N GLU A 18 8.03 1.62 1.44
CA GLU A 18 8.15 3.06 1.72
C GLU A 18 6.90 3.60 2.45
N LEU A 19 5.74 2.99 2.18
CA LEU A 19 4.46 3.19 2.87
C LEU A 19 3.64 1.89 2.79
N ALA A 20 3.12 1.42 3.93
CA ALA A 20 2.20 0.30 4.00
C ALA A 20 0.83 0.78 4.49
N ILE A 21 -0.23 0.46 3.75
CA ILE A 21 -1.61 0.89 4.05
C ILE A 21 -2.48 -0.35 4.25
N ASP A 22 -3.05 -0.52 5.44
CA ASP A 22 -4.08 -1.52 5.69
C ASP A 22 -5.44 -0.95 5.29
N THR A 23 -6.02 -1.51 4.22
CA THR A 23 -7.29 -1.04 3.66
C THR A 23 -8.52 -1.73 4.28
N THR A 24 -8.37 -2.61 5.27
CA THR A 24 -9.45 -3.46 5.79
C THR A 24 -10.66 -2.65 6.30
N ASN A 25 -10.41 -1.51 6.96
CA ASN A 25 -11.45 -0.61 7.49
C ASN A 25 -11.14 0.86 7.21
N LEU A 26 -10.42 1.14 6.12
CA LEU A 26 -9.93 2.47 5.80
C LEU A 26 -10.73 3.04 4.64
N GLU A 27 -11.21 4.28 4.75
CA GLU A 27 -11.83 4.96 3.63
C GLU A 27 -10.78 5.29 2.56
N ILE A 28 -11.21 5.29 1.30
CA ILE A 28 -10.31 5.55 0.16
C ILE A 28 -9.64 6.91 0.32
N GLU A 29 -10.39 7.93 0.75
CA GLU A 29 -9.86 9.28 0.95
C GLU A 29 -8.73 9.29 1.99
N GLU A 30 -8.88 8.54 3.09
CA GLU A 30 -7.86 8.44 4.14
C GLU A 30 -6.57 7.77 3.63
N ALA A 31 -6.69 6.74 2.79
CA ALA A 31 -5.54 6.10 2.15
C ALA A 31 -4.79 7.07 1.22
N VAL A 32 -5.53 7.86 0.43
CA VAL A 32 -4.95 8.88 -0.46
C VAL A 32 -4.23 9.95 0.34
N TRP A 33 -4.82 10.43 1.45
CA TRP A 33 -4.18 11.39 2.33
C TRP A 33 -2.85 10.89 2.90
N GLN A 34 -2.76 9.62 3.29
CA GLN A 34 -1.50 9.02 3.75
C GLN A 34 -0.41 9.05 2.67
N ILE A 35 -0.77 8.79 1.41
CA ILE A 35 0.16 8.87 0.28
C ILE A 35 0.62 10.31 0.05
N LEU A 36 -0.32 11.27 0.04
CA LEU A 36 0.01 12.69 -0.17
C LEU A 36 0.94 13.23 0.92
N LEU A 37 0.66 12.92 2.19
CA LEU A 37 1.51 13.32 3.32
C LEU A 37 2.91 12.71 3.21
N LYS A 38 3.01 11.46 2.79
CA LYS A 38 4.31 10.80 2.55
C LYS A 38 5.10 11.52 1.46
N LEU A 39 4.45 11.84 0.34
CA LEU A 39 5.08 12.56 -0.77
C LEU A 39 5.50 13.99 -0.40
N GLU A 40 4.68 14.69 0.41
CA GLU A 40 5.02 16.02 0.94
C GLU A 40 6.24 15.94 1.86
N HIS A 41 6.27 14.97 2.78
CA HIS A 41 7.40 14.78 3.70
C HIS A 41 8.71 14.46 2.97
N GLU A 42 8.65 13.69 1.89
CA GLU A 42 9.81 13.38 1.04
C GLU A 42 10.18 14.53 0.09
N GLY A 43 9.41 15.62 0.08
CA GLY A 43 9.69 16.83 -0.69
C GLY A 43 9.27 16.74 -2.17
N TYR A 44 8.44 15.77 -2.54
CA TYR A 44 7.90 15.63 -3.89
C TYR A 44 6.71 16.55 -4.16
N LEU A 45 6.05 17.05 -3.11
CA LEU A 45 4.90 17.95 -3.17
C LEU A 45 5.14 19.20 -2.30
N ARG A 46 4.44 20.30 -2.63
CA ARG A 46 4.50 21.61 -1.95
C ARG A 46 3.11 22.22 -1.85
#